data_AF-A0A921AWU1-F1
#
_entry.id   AF-A0A921AWU1-F1
#
_cell.length_a   1.000
_cell.length_b   1.000
_cell.length_c   1.000
_cell.angle_alpha   90.00
_cell.angle_beta   90.00
_cell.angle_gamma   90.00
#
_symmetry.space_group_name_H-M   'P 1'
#
loop_
_entity.id
_entity.type
_entity.pdbx_description
1 polymer ?
#
loop_
_entity_poly.entity_id
_entity_poly.type
_entity_poly.pdbx_seq_one_letter_code
_entity_poly.pdbx_strand_id
1 'polypeptide(L)'
;MGHIHLLDCTLRDGGYINNWEFGFEAIRGITRNIARSGVEYLEVGFIKGDTFSRNRTVYPDAGCIEEIIAPKAPGLMYAGMVDMSDPVPPERIGPRRASSLDAIRVIFKKDRREEGYAFCAQMKKLGYAVFAQLVGTDGYSDAEFLQTIERFNALEPHVLSLVDTLGAIREKQFLRLVCLADNNLKPHIGLGYHSHNNLQQAFGNARSLVELNLARDIHIDACVLGMGRGAGNLNLELFAEYLNSTGRKSYRLEPMLEIADAYLHDIRRRHFWGYSLPYYLSACNGCHPNYARYFSEKQTLTAKALHEIMRGMTPGDRRTYSPETAEQYYLRYMENYVDDAETVRKLAEAFSGRAILLLGPGAGILARAEKIRAFIRERKALVISLNFYSDIFGADYIFSSNMRRYVHLQGREGVRKIVTSNMKEAAGYDFMINFSTYRAGPQEIADNAAVMALNMLEAAGVRRVYAAGLDGYRREGAVNYCSEALDFHFSDSCERRNKAISRALHELGKRMDIRFLTPSLYEKEASIHG
;
A
#
# COMPACT_ATOMS: atom_id res chain seq x y z
N MET A 1 14.14 37.34 -8.42
CA MET A 1 13.68 36.09 -7.78
C MET A 1 12.75 35.43 -8.76
N GLY A 2 12.88 34.12 -8.97
CA GLY A 2 11.99 33.38 -9.86
C GLY A 2 10.59 33.24 -9.27
N HIS A 3 9.67 32.79 -10.10
CA HIS A 3 8.31 32.50 -9.69
C HIS A 3 8.21 31.14 -9.00
N ILE A 4 7.29 31.04 -8.05
CA ILE A 4 6.93 29.79 -7.39
C ILE A 4 5.67 29.28 -8.08
N HIS A 5 5.63 28.03 -8.49
CA HIS A 5 4.45 27.43 -9.13
C HIS A 5 4.02 26.20 -8.35
N LEU A 6 2.71 26.06 -8.15
CA LEU A 6 2.13 24.83 -7.64
C LEU A 6 1.63 23.97 -8.80
N LEU A 7 1.80 22.66 -8.63
CA LEU A 7 1.26 21.66 -9.53
C LEU A 7 0.46 20.65 -8.72
N ASP A 8 -0.86 20.60 -8.96
CA ASP A 8 -1.70 19.55 -8.40
C ASP A 8 -1.51 18.26 -9.20
N CYS A 9 -1.12 17.19 -8.51
CA CYS A 9 -1.07 15.84 -9.08
C CYS A 9 -2.04 14.86 -8.41
N THR A 10 -3.14 15.36 -7.83
CA THR A 10 -4.15 14.53 -7.16
C THR A 10 -4.72 13.47 -8.11
N LEU A 11 -5.02 13.86 -9.36
CA LEU A 11 -5.57 12.95 -10.38
C LEU A 11 -4.53 11.98 -10.98
N ARG A 12 -3.23 12.14 -10.69
CA ARG A 12 -2.16 11.25 -11.20
C ARG A 12 -1.53 10.43 -10.09
N ASP A 13 -0.88 11.06 -9.12
CA ASP A 13 -0.23 10.36 -8.01
C ASP A 13 -1.26 9.84 -7.02
N GLY A 14 -2.32 10.61 -6.74
CA GLY A 14 -3.45 10.16 -5.93
C GLY A 14 -4.07 8.87 -6.47
N GLY A 15 -4.04 8.67 -7.79
CA GLY A 15 -4.55 7.46 -8.43
C GLY A 15 -3.91 6.14 -7.97
N TYR A 16 -2.71 6.17 -7.37
CA TYR A 16 -2.13 4.96 -6.74
C TYR A 16 -2.97 4.42 -5.58
N ILE A 17 -3.83 5.24 -4.97
CA ILE A 17 -4.67 4.86 -3.82
C ILE A 17 -5.93 4.10 -4.25
N ASN A 18 -6.56 4.52 -5.35
CA ASN A 18 -7.84 4.00 -5.83
C ASN A 18 -7.77 3.40 -7.24
N ASN A 19 -6.58 3.00 -7.70
CA ASN A 19 -6.35 2.45 -9.05
C ASN A 19 -6.81 3.39 -10.19
N TRP A 20 -6.68 4.70 -9.97
CA TRP A 20 -7.11 5.78 -10.85
C TRP A 20 -8.63 5.80 -11.14
N GLU A 21 -9.44 5.03 -10.41
CA GLU A 21 -10.91 4.98 -10.54
C GLU A 21 -11.55 6.06 -9.66
N PHE A 22 -11.47 7.32 -10.09
CA PHE A 22 -12.08 8.44 -9.38
C PHE A 22 -13.59 8.59 -9.66
N GLY A 23 -14.05 8.12 -10.83
CA GLY A 23 -15.38 8.41 -11.34
C GLY A 23 -15.43 9.74 -12.08
N PHE A 24 -16.20 9.80 -13.16
CA PHE A 24 -16.21 10.94 -14.09
C PHE A 24 -16.58 12.27 -13.40
N GLU A 25 -17.59 12.26 -12.54
CA GLU A 25 -18.02 13.46 -11.81
C GLU A 25 -16.96 13.97 -10.84
N ALA A 26 -16.24 13.07 -10.15
CA ALA A 26 -15.13 13.46 -9.29
C ALA A 26 -13.97 14.05 -10.09
N ILE A 27 -13.61 13.45 -11.23
CA ILE A 27 -12.54 13.96 -12.12
C ILE A 27 -12.87 15.39 -12.58
N ARG A 28 -14.10 15.63 -13.03
CA ARG A 28 -14.54 16.96 -13.46
C ARG A 28 -14.60 17.95 -12.29
N GLY A 29 -15.11 17.51 -11.14
CA GLY A 29 -15.19 18.31 -9.92
C GLY A 29 -13.81 18.76 -9.43
N ILE A 30 -12.87 17.81 -9.33
CA ILE A 30 -11.47 18.08 -8.98
C ILE A 30 -10.84 19.05 -9.97
N THR A 31 -10.96 18.78 -11.27
CA THR A 31 -10.39 19.66 -12.32
C THR A 31 -10.92 21.09 -12.21
N ARG A 32 -12.23 21.26 -12.03
CA ARG A 32 -12.86 22.58 -11.89
C ARG A 32 -12.40 23.30 -10.63
N ASN A 33 -12.28 22.59 -9.51
CA ASN A 33 -11.88 23.18 -8.25
C ASN A 33 -10.40 23.55 -8.21
N ILE A 34 -9.52 22.74 -8.79
CA ILE A 34 -8.12 23.14 -8.98
C ILE A 34 -8.03 24.40 -9.84
N ALA A 35 -8.77 24.49 -10.95
CA ALA A 35 -8.82 25.71 -11.75
C ALA A 35 -9.29 26.94 -10.95
N ARG A 36 -10.28 26.80 -10.07
CA ARG A 36 -10.77 27.87 -9.19
C ARG A 36 -9.78 28.27 -8.10
N SER A 37 -8.84 27.40 -7.75
CA SER A 37 -7.87 27.62 -6.66
C SER A 37 -6.76 28.62 -7.00
N GLY A 38 -6.53 28.85 -8.29
CA GLY A 38 -5.42 29.69 -8.78
C GLY A 38 -4.08 28.95 -8.89
N VAL A 39 -4.04 27.64 -8.64
CA VAL A 39 -2.88 26.78 -8.93
C VAL A 39 -2.57 26.82 -10.43
N GLU A 40 -1.29 26.86 -10.77
CA GLU A 40 -0.82 27.10 -12.14
C GLU A 40 -0.80 25.85 -13.03
N TYR A 41 -0.66 24.66 -12.42
CA TYR A 41 -0.58 23.40 -13.15
C TYR A 41 -1.48 22.31 -12.56
N LEU A 42 -2.13 21.54 -13.43
CA LEU A 42 -2.88 20.33 -13.06
C LEU A 42 -2.40 19.14 -13.89
N GLU A 43 -1.99 18.07 -13.21
CA GLU A 43 -1.64 16.80 -13.84
C GLU A 43 -2.85 15.85 -13.89
N VAL A 44 -3.31 15.57 -15.10
CA VAL A 44 -4.53 14.79 -15.39
C VAL A 44 -4.16 13.39 -15.82
N GLY A 45 -3.55 12.62 -14.91
CA GLY A 45 -3.36 11.18 -15.08
C GLY A 45 -2.19 10.74 -15.97
N PHE A 46 -2.20 9.46 -16.32
CA PHE A 46 -1.19 8.81 -17.17
C PHE A 46 -1.68 8.64 -18.61
N ILE A 47 -0.76 8.77 -19.57
CA ILE A 47 -0.94 8.31 -20.95
C ILE A 47 -0.34 6.91 -21.04
N LYS A 48 -1.17 5.87 -20.96
CA LYS A 48 -0.79 4.45 -21.04
C LYS A 48 -2.00 3.54 -21.26
N GLY A 49 -1.73 2.29 -21.61
CA GLY A 49 -2.76 1.28 -21.85
C GLY A 49 -3.57 1.54 -23.11
N ASP A 50 -4.56 0.69 -23.37
CA ASP A 50 -5.29 0.66 -24.65
C ASP A 50 -6.80 0.86 -24.51
N THR A 51 -7.30 1.03 -23.28
CA THR A 51 -8.74 1.16 -23.00
C THR A 51 -9.05 2.52 -22.37
N PHE A 52 -9.94 3.28 -23.00
CA PHE A 52 -10.44 4.53 -22.47
C PHE A 52 -11.64 4.30 -21.53
N SER A 53 -11.63 4.95 -20.38
CA SER A 53 -12.77 5.05 -19.47
C SER A 53 -12.83 6.45 -18.90
N ARG A 54 -13.99 7.10 -19.00
CA ARG A 54 -14.23 8.43 -18.42
C ARG A 54 -14.20 8.44 -16.89
N ASN A 55 -14.30 7.28 -16.26
CA ASN A 55 -14.20 7.14 -14.81
C ASN A 55 -12.76 7.02 -14.31
N ARG A 56 -11.79 6.92 -15.24
CA ARG A 56 -10.38 6.71 -14.93
C ARG A 56 -9.51 7.85 -15.38
N THR A 57 -8.43 8.09 -14.64
CA THR A 57 -7.35 9.00 -15.04
C THR A 57 -6.14 8.26 -15.62
N VAL A 58 -6.45 7.28 -16.47
CA VAL A 58 -5.51 6.55 -17.32
C VAL A 58 -6.06 6.60 -18.73
N TYR A 59 -5.28 7.14 -19.66
CA TYR A 59 -5.72 7.50 -21.00
C TYR A 59 -4.87 6.81 -22.05
N PRO A 60 -5.48 6.19 -23.08
CA PRO A 60 -4.70 5.59 -24.17
C PRO A 60 -3.89 6.61 -24.97
N ASP A 61 -4.42 7.83 -25.11
CA ASP A 61 -3.87 8.90 -25.94
C ASP A 61 -4.24 10.29 -25.39
N ALA A 62 -3.62 11.34 -25.95
CA ALA A 62 -3.88 12.73 -25.55
C ALA A 62 -5.26 13.27 -25.99
N GLY A 63 -5.92 12.62 -26.97
CA GLY A 63 -7.27 12.97 -27.40
C GLY A 63 -8.31 12.60 -26.33
N CYS A 64 -8.15 11.45 -25.70
CA CYS A 64 -8.98 11.01 -24.58
C CYS A 64 -8.92 11.99 -23.39
N ILE A 65 -7.77 12.63 -23.15
CA ILE A 65 -7.61 13.65 -22.10
C ILE A 65 -8.34 14.94 -22.48
N GLU A 66 -8.28 15.35 -23.74
CA GLU A 66 -8.98 16.53 -24.24
C GLU A 66 -10.49 16.46 -23.97
N GLU A 67 -11.11 15.28 -24.10
CA GLU A 67 -12.53 15.07 -23.75
C GLU A 67 -12.87 15.40 -22.29
N ILE A 68 -11.88 15.34 -21.40
CA ILE A 68 -12.06 15.59 -19.96
C ILE A 68 -11.80 17.06 -19.61
N ILE A 69 -10.77 17.66 -20.21
CA ILE A 69 -10.27 18.98 -19.80
C ILE A 69 -10.83 20.14 -20.63
N ALA A 70 -11.42 19.87 -21.81
CA ALA A 70 -11.97 20.90 -22.67
C ALA A 70 -13.38 21.36 -22.22
N PRO A 71 -13.71 22.66 -22.29
CA PRO A 71 -12.80 23.78 -22.54
C PRO A 71 -11.88 24.01 -21.34
N LYS A 72 -10.62 24.39 -21.62
CA LYS A 72 -9.61 24.61 -20.60
C LYS A 72 -9.89 25.88 -19.80
N ALA A 73 -9.59 25.83 -18.50
CA ALA A 73 -9.66 27.01 -17.66
C ALA A 73 -8.54 28.01 -18.01
N PRO A 74 -8.83 29.32 -18.00
CA PRO A 74 -7.81 30.33 -18.24
C PRO A 74 -6.79 30.33 -17.09
N GLY A 75 -5.51 30.45 -17.42
CA GLY A 75 -4.42 30.52 -16.44
C GLY A 75 -3.98 29.18 -15.83
N LEU A 76 -4.65 28.07 -16.17
CA LEU A 76 -4.26 26.72 -15.74
C LEU A 76 -3.59 25.97 -16.92
N MET A 77 -2.39 25.45 -16.70
CA MET A 77 -1.73 24.54 -17.63
C MET A 77 -2.04 23.09 -17.28
N TYR A 78 -2.39 22.30 -18.29
CA TYR A 78 -2.75 20.88 -18.11
C TYR A 78 -1.57 19.98 -18.52
N ALA A 79 -1.19 19.06 -17.65
CA ALA A 79 -0.10 18.12 -17.86
C ALA A 79 -0.59 16.66 -17.87
N GLY A 80 0.03 15.82 -18.72
CA GLY A 80 -0.14 14.37 -18.70
C GLY A 80 1.20 13.68 -18.45
N MET A 81 1.18 12.52 -17.79
CA MET A 81 2.39 11.77 -17.45
C MET A 81 2.64 10.59 -18.40
N VAL A 82 3.89 10.39 -18.81
CA VAL A 82 4.39 9.19 -19.48
C VAL A 82 5.47 8.55 -18.60
N ASP A 83 5.36 7.24 -18.36
CA ASP A 83 6.38 6.46 -17.67
C ASP A 83 7.28 5.77 -18.67
N MET A 84 8.56 6.11 -18.68
CA MET A 84 9.51 5.45 -19.57
C MET A 84 9.69 3.97 -19.22
N SER A 85 9.31 3.51 -18.02
CA SER A 85 9.27 2.09 -17.65
C SER A 85 8.28 1.30 -18.51
N ASP A 86 7.22 1.94 -18.99
CA ASP A 86 6.16 1.40 -19.85
C ASP A 86 5.81 2.44 -20.93
N PRO A 87 6.73 2.66 -21.91
CA PRO A 87 6.66 3.80 -22.80
C PRO A 87 5.55 3.63 -23.84
N VAL A 88 4.91 4.75 -24.18
CA VAL A 88 3.94 4.80 -25.28
C VAL A 88 4.57 5.37 -26.56
N PRO A 89 4.11 4.95 -27.75
CA PRO A 89 4.52 5.59 -29.00
C PRO A 89 4.15 7.09 -29.00
N PRO A 90 5.05 8.00 -29.43
CA PRO A 90 4.78 9.45 -29.51
C PRO A 90 3.52 9.82 -30.31
N GLU A 91 3.12 8.97 -31.25
CA GLU A 91 1.95 9.12 -32.10
C GLU A 91 0.65 9.10 -31.27
N ARG A 92 0.63 8.42 -30.12
CA ARG A 92 -0.50 8.46 -29.17
C ARG A 92 -0.65 9.82 -28.49
N ILE A 93 0.38 10.66 -28.51
CA ILE A 93 0.33 12.02 -27.94
C ILE A 93 0.08 13.03 -29.06
N GLY A 94 0.76 12.86 -30.20
CA GLY A 94 0.61 13.71 -31.38
C GLY A 94 1.02 15.17 -31.15
N PRO A 95 0.94 16.04 -32.18
CA PRO A 95 1.24 17.46 -32.04
C PRO A 95 0.36 18.15 -31.00
N ARG A 96 0.93 19.10 -30.25
CA ARG A 96 0.18 19.87 -29.26
C ARG A 96 -0.95 20.64 -29.91
N ARG A 97 -2.15 20.49 -29.35
CA ARG A 97 -3.35 21.25 -29.74
C ARG A 97 -3.77 22.16 -28.59
N ALA A 98 -4.27 23.35 -28.90
CA ALA A 98 -4.64 24.34 -27.90
C ALA A 98 -5.72 23.85 -26.91
N SER A 99 -6.61 22.97 -27.37
CA SER A 99 -7.69 22.33 -26.62
C SER A 99 -7.24 21.17 -25.72
N SER A 100 -6.05 20.60 -25.97
CA SER A 100 -5.51 19.45 -25.24
C SER A 100 -4.43 19.87 -24.24
N LEU A 101 -3.59 18.92 -23.82
CA LEU A 101 -2.49 19.11 -22.87
C LEU A 101 -1.52 20.22 -23.30
N ASP A 102 -1.04 20.99 -22.33
CA ASP A 102 0.03 21.97 -22.53
C ASP A 102 1.41 21.39 -22.29
N ALA A 103 1.48 20.44 -21.37
CA ALA A 103 2.73 19.88 -20.89
C ALA A 103 2.71 18.35 -20.88
N ILE A 104 3.89 17.77 -21.12
CA ILE A 104 4.12 16.33 -20.95
C ILE A 104 5.19 16.15 -19.88
N ARG A 105 4.82 15.40 -18.86
CA ARG A 105 5.65 14.99 -17.73
C ARG A 105 6.22 13.62 -18.07
N VAL A 106 7.54 13.51 -18.15
CA VAL A 106 8.24 12.27 -18.54
C VAL A 106 9.03 11.78 -17.34
N ILE A 107 8.60 10.68 -16.74
CA ILE A 107 9.34 10.02 -15.65
C ILE A 107 10.24 8.94 -16.20
N PHE A 108 11.46 8.90 -15.70
CA PHE A 108 12.42 7.85 -16.05
C PHE A 108 13.33 7.54 -14.87
N LYS A 109 13.75 6.28 -14.80
CA LYS A 109 14.77 5.82 -13.86
C LYS A 109 16.17 6.11 -14.42
N LYS A 110 17.16 6.07 -13.54
CA LYS A 110 18.57 6.36 -13.85
C LYS A 110 19.12 5.55 -15.03
N ASP A 111 18.80 4.26 -15.09
CA ASP A 111 19.19 3.34 -16.15
C ASP A 111 18.52 3.62 -17.51
N ARG A 112 17.39 4.34 -17.52
CA ARG A 112 16.65 4.72 -18.73
C ARG A 112 16.75 6.20 -19.07
N ARG A 113 17.78 6.89 -18.56
CA ARG A 113 17.99 8.34 -18.75
C ARG A 113 18.02 8.75 -20.23
N GLU A 114 18.72 8.00 -21.07
CA GLU A 114 18.84 8.37 -22.50
C GLU A 114 17.54 8.16 -23.26
N GLU A 115 16.76 7.13 -22.90
CA GLU A 115 15.41 6.94 -23.46
C GLU A 115 14.48 8.09 -23.05
N GLY A 116 14.50 8.47 -21.77
CA GLY A 116 13.76 9.62 -21.27
C GLY A 116 14.16 10.93 -21.95
N TYR A 117 15.46 11.14 -22.17
CA TYR A 117 15.97 12.29 -22.93
C TYR A 117 15.44 12.32 -24.37
N ALA A 118 15.51 11.19 -25.08
CA ALA A 118 15.04 11.09 -26.46
C ALA A 118 13.53 11.35 -26.56
N PHE A 119 12.74 10.81 -25.63
CA PHE A 119 11.30 11.04 -25.58
C PHE A 119 10.96 12.51 -25.27
N CYS A 120 11.66 13.12 -24.30
CA CYS A 120 11.52 14.55 -24.01
C CYS A 120 11.83 15.41 -25.25
N ALA A 121 12.85 15.06 -26.03
CA ALA A 121 13.19 15.75 -27.28
C ALA A 121 12.08 15.65 -28.33
N GLN A 122 11.42 14.50 -28.44
CA GLN A 122 10.27 14.34 -29.33
C GLN A 122 9.08 15.18 -28.86
N MET A 123 8.76 15.17 -27.57
CA MET A 123 7.65 15.97 -27.02
C MET A 123 7.87 17.48 -27.20
N LYS A 124 9.12 17.96 -27.06
CA LYS A 124 9.46 19.35 -27.39
C LYS A 124 9.22 19.68 -28.86
N LYS A 125 9.60 18.79 -29.79
CA LYS A 125 9.33 18.97 -31.23
C LYS A 125 7.84 19.03 -31.56
N LEU A 126 7.02 18.31 -30.79
CA LEU A 126 5.56 18.33 -30.90
C LEU A 126 4.92 19.58 -30.25
N GLY A 127 5.71 20.47 -29.64
CA GLY A 127 5.27 21.77 -29.12
C GLY A 127 4.84 21.80 -27.66
N TYR A 128 5.06 20.72 -26.90
CA TYR A 128 4.72 20.65 -25.47
C TYR A 128 5.78 21.32 -24.59
N ALA A 129 5.33 21.89 -23.46
CA ALA A 129 6.21 22.17 -22.33
C ALA A 129 6.61 20.84 -21.68
N VAL A 130 7.91 20.53 -21.62
CA VAL A 130 8.38 19.22 -21.15
C VAL A 130 8.93 19.30 -19.73
N PHE A 131 8.43 18.44 -18.86
CA PHE A 131 8.89 18.27 -17.49
C PHE A 131 9.64 16.94 -17.41
N ALA A 132 10.97 17.01 -17.25
CA ALA A 132 11.80 15.83 -17.07
C ALA A 132 11.90 15.47 -15.58
N GLN A 133 11.54 14.24 -15.21
CA GLN A 133 11.47 13.79 -13.81
C GLN A 133 12.46 12.67 -13.51
N LEU A 134 13.44 12.99 -12.66
CA LEU A 134 14.52 12.08 -12.27
C LEU A 134 14.08 11.20 -11.09
N VAL A 135 13.42 10.09 -11.37
CA VAL A 135 12.89 9.18 -10.33
C VAL A 135 14.03 8.65 -9.47
N GLY A 136 13.94 8.87 -8.15
CA GLY A 136 14.94 8.42 -7.18
C GLY A 136 16.23 9.23 -7.30
N THR A 137 16.10 10.56 -7.30
CA THR A 137 17.23 11.48 -7.48
C THR A 137 18.33 11.28 -6.44
N ASP A 138 17.97 10.83 -5.23
CA ASP A 138 18.87 10.47 -4.14
C ASP A 138 19.77 9.26 -4.44
N GLY A 139 19.44 8.47 -5.46
CA GLY A 139 20.24 7.35 -5.94
C GLY A 139 21.37 7.73 -6.91
N TYR A 140 21.49 9.01 -7.28
CA TYR A 140 22.57 9.50 -8.13
C TYR A 140 23.76 9.92 -7.28
N SER A 141 24.97 9.55 -7.70
CA SER A 141 26.16 10.26 -7.27
C SER A 141 26.20 11.67 -7.87
N ASP A 142 26.97 12.56 -7.27
CA ASP A 142 27.09 13.96 -7.70
C ASP A 142 27.54 14.06 -9.16
N ALA A 143 28.52 13.23 -9.55
CA ALA A 143 29.00 13.17 -10.94
C ALA A 143 27.90 12.73 -11.91
N GLU A 144 27.14 11.69 -11.58
CA GLU A 144 26.06 11.20 -12.44
C GLU A 144 24.90 12.19 -12.53
N PHE A 145 24.60 12.89 -11.43
CA PHE A 145 23.58 13.93 -11.41
C PHE A 145 24.00 15.12 -12.27
N LEU A 146 25.24 15.60 -12.14
CA LEU A 146 25.79 16.68 -12.95
C LEU A 146 25.85 16.32 -14.44
N GLN A 147 26.27 15.11 -14.80
CA GLN A 147 26.23 14.63 -16.20
C GLN A 147 24.80 14.60 -16.75
N THR A 148 23.83 14.24 -15.90
CA THR A 148 22.41 14.27 -16.27
C THR A 148 21.93 15.71 -16.50
N ILE A 149 22.30 16.64 -15.62
CA ILE A 149 21.99 18.07 -15.78
C ILE A 149 22.60 18.61 -17.08
N GLU A 150 23.88 18.35 -17.34
CA GLU A 150 24.57 18.76 -18.56
C GLU A 150 23.87 18.23 -19.81
N ARG A 151 23.48 16.94 -19.77
CA ARG A 151 22.71 16.32 -20.85
C ARG A 151 21.39 17.05 -21.08
N PHE A 152 20.60 17.29 -20.04
CA PHE A 152 19.31 17.97 -20.16
C PHE A 152 19.42 19.48 -20.45
N ASN A 153 20.55 20.13 -20.15
CA ASN A 153 20.84 21.50 -20.59
C ASN A 153 20.93 21.61 -22.12
N ALA A 154 21.37 20.57 -22.82
CA ALA A 154 21.36 20.56 -24.29
C ALA A 154 19.93 20.50 -24.85
N LEU A 155 19.00 19.91 -24.10
CA LEU A 155 17.60 19.80 -24.48
C LEU A 155 16.74 20.99 -24.04
N GLU A 156 17.10 21.62 -22.91
CA GLU A 156 16.38 22.74 -22.30
C GLU A 156 14.90 22.41 -22.00
N PRO A 157 14.58 21.40 -21.16
CA PRO A 157 13.20 21.15 -20.75
C PRO A 157 12.60 22.40 -20.07
N HIS A 158 11.27 22.47 -20.01
CA HIS A 158 10.57 23.50 -19.24
C HIS A 158 10.94 23.40 -17.76
N VAL A 159 10.97 22.18 -17.22
CA VAL A 159 11.36 21.90 -15.83
C VAL A 159 12.18 20.61 -15.77
N LEU A 160 13.24 20.62 -14.96
CA LEU A 160 13.90 19.41 -14.46
C LEU A 160 13.51 19.21 -12.99
N SER A 161 12.95 18.05 -12.63
CA SER A 161 12.41 17.80 -11.28
C SER A 161 13.27 16.84 -10.47
N LEU A 162 13.51 17.20 -9.20
CA LEU A 162 14.00 16.32 -8.15
C LEU A 162 12.83 15.51 -7.60
N VAL A 163 12.95 14.18 -7.56
CA VAL A 163 11.86 13.27 -7.17
C VAL A 163 12.29 12.41 -5.97
N ASP A 164 11.69 12.67 -4.81
CA ASP A 164 11.83 11.88 -3.59
C ASP A 164 10.90 10.66 -3.61
N THR A 165 11.20 9.70 -4.48
CA THR A 165 10.39 8.50 -4.72
C THR A 165 10.14 7.66 -3.47
N LEU A 166 11.09 7.66 -2.53
CA LEU A 166 11.02 6.87 -1.30
C LEU A 166 10.51 7.68 -0.09
N GLY A 167 10.26 8.99 -0.24
CA GLY A 167 9.89 9.88 0.87
C GLY A 167 10.92 9.89 1.98
N ALA A 168 12.20 9.76 1.62
CA ALA A 168 13.32 9.51 2.52
C ALA A 168 14.36 10.64 2.53
N ILE A 169 14.26 11.60 1.61
CA ILE A 169 15.23 12.69 1.51
C ILE A 169 15.03 13.65 2.68
N ARG A 170 16.10 13.82 3.47
CA ARG A 170 16.16 14.81 4.56
C ARG A 170 16.65 16.15 4.03
N GLU A 171 16.28 17.23 4.73
CA GLU A 171 16.57 18.61 4.34
C GLU A 171 18.02 18.85 3.88
N LYS A 172 19.02 18.44 4.66
CA LYS A 172 20.44 18.65 4.28
C LYS A 172 20.80 18.02 2.93
N GLN A 173 20.31 16.80 2.68
CA GLN A 173 20.55 16.11 1.41
C GLN A 173 19.75 16.76 0.27
N PHE A 174 18.52 17.19 0.55
CA PHE A 174 17.69 17.90 -0.41
C PHE A 174 18.32 19.23 -0.85
N LEU A 175 18.72 20.08 0.11
CA LEU A 175 19.38 21.36 -0.19
C LEU A 175 20.66 21.19 -0.99
N ARG A 176 21.44 20.14 -0.71
CA ARG A 176 22.63 19.79 -1.52
C ARG A 176 22.25 19.52 -2.98
N LEU A 177 21.21 18.72 -3.24
CA LEU A 177 20.72 18.44 -4.60
C LEU A 177 20.19 19.71 -5.28
N VAL A 178 19.47 20.55 -4.54
CA VAL A 178 18.99 21.85 -5.03
C VAL A 178 20.15 22.75 -5.44
N CYS A 179 21.19 22.89 -4.61
CA CYS A 179 22.38 23.68 -4.94
C CYS A 179 23.11 23.14 -6.17
N LEU A 180 23.25 21.81 -6.30
CA LEU A 180 23.86 21.21 -7.50
C LEU A 180 23.03 21.51 -8.75
N ALA A 181 21.70 21.37 -8.67
CA ALA A 181 20.81 21.67 -9.79
C ALA A 181 20.85 23.17 -10.16
N ASP A 182 20.70 24.05 -9.18
CA ASP A 182 20.59 25.50 -9.39
C ASP A 182 21.86 26.10 -10.00
N ASN A 183 23.04 25.66 -9.57
CA ASN A 183 24.31 26.18 -10.10
C ASN A 183 24.67 25.66 -11.50
N ASN A 184 24.09 24.53 -11.92
CA ASN A 184 24.51 23.85 -13.16
C ASN A 184 23.43 23.80 -14.24
N LEU A 185 22.15 23.99 -13.91
CA LEU A 185 21.08 24.12 -14.90
C LEU A 185 21.14 25.49 -15.57
N LYS A 186 20.81 25.56 -16.86
CA LYS A 186 20.61 26.85 -17.54
C LYS A 186 19.57 27.70 -16.79
N PRO A 187 19.72 29.04 -16.73
CA PRO A 187 18.91 29.90 -15.86
C PRO A 187 17.41 29.85 -16.12
N HIS A 188 16.99 29.60 -17.37
CA HIS A 188 15.58 29.56 -17.77
C HIS A 188 14.88 28.21 -17.56
N ILE A 189 15.63 27.15 -17.20
CA ILE A 189 15.04 25.85 -16.89
C ILE A 189 14.48 25.89 -15.47
N GLY A 190 13.19 25.62 -15.28
CA GLY A 190 12.61 25.55 -13.95
C GLY A 190 13.13 24.36 -13.14
N LEU A 191 13.18 24.50 -11.81
CA LEU A 191 13.52 23.41 -10.89
C LEU A 191 12.27 22.86 -10.22
N GLY A 192 11.97 21.59 -10.48
CA GLY A 192 10.82 20.90 -9.90
C GLY A 192 11.16 20.16 -8.62
N TYR A 193 10.20 20.03 -7.71
CA TYR A 193 10.27 19.14 -6.55
C TYR A 193 8.99 18.30 -6.43
N HIS A 194 9.15 16.99 -6.53
CA HIS A 194 8.12 16.00 -6.26
C HIS A 194 8.49 15.21 -5.00
N SER A 195 7.58 15.14 -4.03
CA SER A 195 7.90 14.67 -2.69
C SER A 195 6.86 13.74 -2.10
N HIS A 196 7.32 12.80 -1.26
CA HIS A 196 6.46 11.90 -0.50
C HIS A 196 6.69 12.03 1.01
N ASN A 197 5.64 11.75 1.79
CA ASN A 197 5.57 12.02 3.23
C ASN A 197 5.97 10.83 4.13
N ASN A 198 6.71 9.85 3.61
CA ASN A 198 7.05 8.64 4.39
C ASN A 198 7.84 8.96 5.67
N LEU A 199 8.66 10.02 5.67
CA LEU A 199 9.30 10.62 6.86
C LEU A 199 8.68 11.96 7.29
N GLN A 200 7.51 12.33 6.76
CA GLN A 200 6.87 13.64 6.95
C GLN A 200 7.79 14.85 6.64
N GLN A 201 8.69 14.72 5.66
CA GLN A 201 9.65 15.76 5.30
C GLN A 201 9.21 16.62 4.10
N ALA A 202 8.14 16.25 3.39
CA ALA A 202 7.72 16.93 2.16
C ALA A 202 7.50 18.44 2.37
N PHE A 203 6.75 18.81 3.41
CA PHE A 203 6.47 20.21 3.73
C PHE A 203 7.74 20.96 4.12
N GLY A 204 8.57 20.38 4.99
CA GLY A 204 9.84 20.98 5.42
C GLY A 204 10.77 21.25 4.24
N ASN A 205 11.03 20.24 3.40
CA ASN A 205 11.88 20.38 2.23
C ASN A 205 11.32 21.40 1.23
N ALA A 206 10.02 21.36 0.91
CA ALA A 206 9.40 22.31 0.00
C ALA A 206 9.49 23.76 0.53
N ARG A 207 9.31 23.94 1.84
CA ARG A 207 9.52 25.22 2.52
C ARG A 207 10.97 25.68 2.39
N SER A 208 11.94 24.82 2.68
CA SER A 208 13.36 25.18 2.57
C SER A 208 13.74 25.56 1.14
N LEU A 209 13.18 24.89 0.10
CA LEU A 209 13.37 25.29 -1.30
C LEU A 209 12.87 26.71 -1.57
N VAL A 210 11.68 27.04 -1.09
CA VAL A 210 11.07 28.38 -1.26
C VAL A 210 11.91 29.45 -0.56
N GLU A 211 12.41 29.15 0.64
CA GLU A 211 13.20 30.10 1.46
C GLU A 211 14.58 30.41 0.86
N LEU A 212 15.10 29.59 -0.07
CA LEU A 212 16.34 29.88 -0.79
C LEU A 212 16.25 31.07 -1.76
N ASN A 213 15.04 31.51 -2.13
CA ASN A 213 14.81 32.67 -3.01
C ASN A 213 15.60 32.62 -4.33
N LEU A 214 15.61 31.45 -4.96
CA LEU A 214 16.35 31.22 -6.19
C LEU A 214 15.94 32.21 -7.29
N ALA A 215 16.88 32.50 -8.19
CA ALA A 215 16.62 33.34 -9.36
C ALA A 215 15.75 32.64 -10.41
N ARG A 216 15.83 31.30 -10.48
CA ARG A 216 15.03 30.45 -11.38
C ARG A 216 13.63 30.17 -10.83
N ASP A 217 12.72 29.82 -11.72
CA ASP A 217 11.38 29.37 -11.36
C ASP A 217 11.45 28.01 -10.64
N ILE A 218 10.62 27.84 -9.61
CA ILE A 218 10.48 26.60 -8.87
C ILE A 218 9.07 26.04 -9.03
N HIS A 219 8.96 24.73 -9.24
CA HIS A 219 7.69 24.02 -9.38
C HIS A 219 7.57 23.01 -8.26
N ILE A 220 6.51 23.10 -7.47
CA ILE A 220 6.30 22.23 -6.31
C ILE A 220 5.04 21.41 -6.57
N ASP A 221 5.23 20.10 -6.65
CA ASP A 221 4.12 19.16 -6.80
C ASP A 221 3.47 18.91 -5.43
N ALA A 222 2.14 18.90 -5.42
CA ALA A 222 1.35 18.59 -4.25
C ALA A 222 0.03 17.92 -4.64
N CYS A 223 -0.64 17.32 -3.66
CA CYS A 223 -1.98 16.77 -3.82
C CYS A 223 -2.89 17.29 -2.71
N VAL A 224 -4.18 17.43 -3.00
CA VAL A 224 -5.18 17.70 -1.96
C VAL A 224 -5.17 16.57 -0.93
N LEU A 225 -5.15 16.93 0.37
CA LEU A 225 -4.94 16.02 1.50
C LEU A 225 -3.66 15.17 1.42
N GLY A 226 -2.70 15.58 0.60
CA GLY A 226 -1.48 14.82 0.34
C GLY A 226 -1.77 13.46 -0.30
N MET A 227 -2.88 13.30 -1.04
CA MET A 227 -3.24 12.02 -1.64
C MET A 227 -2.14 11.47 -2.56
N GLY A 228 -1.76 10.21 -2.38
CA GLY A 228 -0.88 9.50 -3.30
C GLY A 228 -0.04 8.42 -2.63
N ARG A 229 0.96 7.93 -3.36
CA ARG A 229 1.66 6.69 -3.00
C ARG A 229 2.30 6.73 -1.61
N GLY A 230 2.26 5.60 -0.90
CA GLY A 230 2.88 5.47 0.41
C GLY A 230 2.15 6.29 1.47
N ALA A 231 2.89 7.08 2.24
CA ALA A 231 2.32 8.01 3.22
C ALA A 231 1.71 9.29 2.59
N GLY A 232 1.67 9.38 1.26
CA GLY A 232 1.11 10.51 0.52
C GLY A 232 2.18 11.49 0.01
N ASN A 233 1.71 12.52 -0.69
CA ASN A 233 2.49 13.64 -1.21
C ASN A 233 2.45 14.84 -0.25
N LEU A 234 3.13 15.93 -0.62
CA LEU A 234 2.91 17.24 -0.01
C LEU A 234 1.42 17.60 -0.06
N ASN A 235 0.88 18.04 1.08
CA ASN A 235 -0.48 18.54 1.19
C ASN A 235 -0.60 19.90 0.48
N LEU A 236 -1.38 19.93 -0.60
CA LEU A 236 -1.58 21.13 -1.42
C LEU A 236 -2.20 22.26 -0.62
N GLU A 237 -3.26 21.96 0.14
CA GLU A 237 -4.00 22.94 0.95
C GLU A 237 -3.12 23.58 2.03
N LEU A 238 -2.25 22.79 2.68
CA LEU A 238 -1.36 23.29 3.71
C LEU A 238 -0.24 24.15 3.12
N PHE A 239 0.31 23.74 1.98
CA PHE A 239 1.42 24.44 1.36
C PHE A 239 0.96 25.71 0.62
N ALA A 240 -0.23 25.70 0.03
CA ALA A 240 -0.87 26.88 -0.52
C ALA A 240 -1.11 27.94 0.58
N GLU A 241 -1.61 27.53 1.75
CA GLU A 241 -1.79 28.44 2.90
C GLU A 241 -0.45 29.01 3.38
N TYR A 242 0.60 28.18 3.46
CA TYR A 242 1.94 28.66 3.76
C TYR A 242 2.38 29.74 2.77
N LEU A 243 2.28 29.51 1.46
CA LEU A 243 2.67 30.50 0.45
C LEU A 243 1.84 31.79 0.54
N ASN A 244 0.55 31.70 0.86
CA ASN A 244 -0.32 32.85 1.14
C ASN A 244 0.17 33.64 2.36
N SER A 245 0.47 32.95 3.47
CA SER A 245 0.93 33.58 4.71
C SER A 245 2.27 34.30 4.57
N THR A 246 3.13 33.87 3.63
CA THR A 246 4.38 34.56 3.31
C THR A 246 4.21 35.79 2.40
N GLY A 247 2.99 36.07 1.93
CA GLY A 247 2.70 37.15 0.98
C GLY A 247 3.23 36.91 -0.44
N ARG A 248 3.74 35.70 -0.74
CA ARG A 248 4.30 35.35 -2.06
C ARG A 248 3.23 34.95 -3.07
N LYS A 249 2.07 34.51 -2.59
CA LYS A 249 0.95 33.99 -3.39
C LYS A 249 -0.40 34.38 -2.79
N SER A 250 -1.47 34.09 -3.52
CA SER A 250 -2.85 34.37 -3.12
C SER A 250 -3.79 33.28 -3.67
N TYR A 251 -3.46 32.02 -3.37
CA TYR A 251 -4.28 30.87 -3.73
C TYR A 251 -5.59 30.86 -2.94
N ARG A 252 -6.66 30.41 -3.58
CA ARG A 252 -7.94 30.17 -2.91
C ARG A 252 -7.96 28.76 -2.34
N LEU A 253 -8.12 28.66 -1.02
CA LEU A 253 -8.10 27.37 -0.33
C LEU A 253 -9.44 26.65 -0.40
N GLU A 254 -10.56 27.37 -0.45
CA GLU A 254 -11.89 26.78 -0.39
C GLU A 254 -12.11 25.71 -1.48
N PRO A 255 -11.70 25.89 -2.74
CA PRO A 255 -11.81 24.83 -3.75
C PRO A 255 -11.01 23.55 -3.40
N MET A 256 -9.87 23.68 -2.72
CA MET A 256 -9.09 22.52 -2.28
C MET A 256 -9.82 21.77 -1.15
N LEU A 257 -10.45 22.51 -0.24
CA LEU A 257 -11.27 21.94 0.83
C LEU A 257 -12.55 21.28 0.28
N GLU A 258 -13.19 21.88 -0.74
CA GLU A 258 -14.33 21.28 -1.46
C GLU A 258 -13.93 19.93 -2.09
N ILE A 259 -12.72 19.82 -2.65
CA ILE A 259 -12.21 18.55 -3.18
C ILE A 259 -12.06 17.50 -2.07
N ALA A 260 -11.46 17.90 -0.95
CA ALA A 260 -11.23 17.05 0.20
C ALA A 260 -12.56 16.45 0.73
N ASP A 261 -13.57 17.30 0.89
CA ASP A 261 -14.87 16.94 1.46
C ASP A 261 -15.73 16.11 0.48
N ALA A 262 -15.91 16.60 -0.76
CA ALA A 262 -16.87 16.00 -1.69
C ALA A 262 -16.35 14.75 -2.42
N TYR A 263 -15.03 14.60 -2.60
CA TYR A 263 -14.46 13.54 -3.45
C TYR A 263 -13.47 12.64 -2.73
N LEU A 264 -12.60 13.20 -1.88
CA LEU A 264 -11.48 12.43 -1.32
C LEU A 264 -11.83 11.75 0.01
N HIS A 265 -12.77 12.27 0.79
CA HIS A 265 -13.11 11.70 2.10
C HIS A 265 -13.58 10.24 1.98
N ASP A 266 -14.46 9.96 1.02
CA ASP A 266 -14.94 8.61 0.74
C ASP A 266 -13.83 7.66 0.32
N ILE A 267 -12.92 8.13 -0.55
CA ILE A 267 -11.76 7.35 -0.97
C ILE A 267 -10.88 7.07 0.24
N ARG A 268 -10.64 8.06 1.11
CA ARG A 268 -9.81 7.92 2.32
C ARG A 268 -10.38 6.92 3.32
N ARG A 269 -11.70 6.88 3.46
CA ARG A 269 -12.38 5.91 4.34
C ARG A 269 -12.18 4.47 3.85
N ARG A 270 -12.19 4.23 2.53
CA ARG A 270 -12.01 2.91 1.92
C ARG A 270 -10.52 2.52 1.77
N HIS A 271 -9.70 3.49 1.42
CA HIS A 271 -8.28 3.36 1.10
C HIS A 271 -7.51 4.45 1.83
N PHE A 272 -7.04 4.17 3.04
CA PHE A 272 -6.26 5.14 3.79
C PHE A 272 -4.86 5.36 3.19
N TRP A 273 -4.47 6.63 3.11
CA TRP A 273 -3.10 7.10 2.91
C TRP A 273 -2.74 8.06 4.04
N GLY A 274 -1.45 8.19 4.30
CA GLY A 274 -0.92 9.01 5.38
C GLY A 274 0.20 8.33 6.13
N TYR A 275 0.79 9.03 7.09
CA TYR A 275 1.84 8.49 7.91
C TYR A 275 1.41 7.19 8.58
N SER A 276 2.29 6.19 8.51
CA SER A 276 2.12 4.92 9.21
C SER A 276 3.50 4.37 9.56
N LEU A 277 3.56 3.58 10.63
CA LEU A 277 4.79 2.92 11.05
C LEU A 277 5.41 2.04 9.93
N PRO A 278 4.62 1.28 9.14
CA PRO A 278 5.15 0.59 7.96
C PRO A 278 5.83 1.48 6.94
N TYR A 279 5.24 2.62 6.57
CA TYR A 279 5.84 3.52 5.58
C TYR A 279 7.09 4.23 6.13
N TYR A 280 7.09 4.58 7.42
CA TYR A 280 8.28 5.07 8.11
C TYR A 280 9.43 4.06 8.05
N LEU A 281 9.15 2.78 8.38
CA LEU A 281 10.15 1.72 8.33
C LEU A 281 10.65 1.46 6.90
N SER A 282 9.77 1.59 5.90
CA SER A 282 10.14 1.53 4.49
C SER A 282 11.16 2.59 4.14
N ALA A 283 10.87 3.86 4.45
CA ALA A 283 11.77 4.97 4.14
C ALA A 283 13.10 4.89 4.90
N CYS A 284 13.07 4.53 6.19
CA CYS A 284 14.28 4.35 6.99
C CYS A 284 15.21 3.27 6.45
N ASN A 285 14.67 2.24 5.79
CA ASN A 285 15.45 1.15 5.20
C ASN A 285 15.75 1.34 3.71
N GLY A 286 15.26 2.42 3.08
CA GLY A 286 15.40 2.66 1.64
C GLY A 286 14.58 1.68 0.79
N CYS A 287 13.46 1.18 1.32
CA CYS A 287 12.57 0.24 0.67
C CYS A 287 11.44 0.95 -0.09
N HIS A 288 11.08 0.42 -1.25
CA HIS A 288 9.93 0.85 -2.04
C HIS A 288 8.64 0.72 -1.19
N PRO A 289 7.77 1.75 -1.14
CA PRO A 289 6.63 1.80 -0.22
C PRO A 289 5.63 0.65 -0.38
N ASN A 290 5.55 0.04 -1.57
CA ASN A 290 4.69 -1.13 -1.79
C ASN A 290 5.10 -2.36 -0.95
N TYR A 291 6.36 -2.50 -0.54
CA TYR A 291 6.75 -3.54 0.42
C TYR A 291 6.06 -3.33 1.77
N ALA A 292 6.02 -2.08 2.26
CA ALA A 292 5.34 -1.75 3.49
C ALA A 292 3.85 -2.09 3.43
N ARG A 293 3.19 -1.75 2.31
CA ARG A 293 1.80 -2.13 2.07
C ARG A 293 1.63 -3.65 2.10
N TYR A 294 2.43 -4.38 1.32
CA TYR A 294 2.38 -5.83 1.21
C TYR A 294 2.51 -6.53 2.57
N PHE A 295 3.55 -6.18 3.34
CA PHE A 295 3.78 -6.79 4.64
C PHE A 295 2.73 -6.38 5.68
N SER A 296 2.16 -5.17 5.59
CA SER A 296 1.08 -4.73 6.48
C SER A 296 -0.22 -5.48 6.23
N GLU A 297 -0.52 -5.79 4.97
CA GLU A 297 -1.70 -6.57 4.55
C GLU A 297 -1.66 -8.03 5.08
N LYS A 298 -0.48 -8.56 5.45
CA LYS A 298 -0.38 -9.88 6.11
C LYS A 298 -1.03 -9.88 7.50
N GLN A 299 -1.07 -8.73 8.19
CA GLN A 299 -1.63 -8.58 9.55
C GLN A 299 -1.02 -9.50 10.62
N THR A 300 0.10 -10.18 10.35
CA THR A 300 0.79 -11.10 11.26
C THR A 300 2.04 -10.51 11.90
N LEU A 301 2.64 -9.50 11.26
CA LEU A 301 3.96 -8.99 11.61
C LEU A 301 3.90 -7.84 12.62
N THR A 302 4.76 -7.91 13.63
CA THR A 302 5.05 -6.76 14.51
C THR A 302 5.89 -5.72 13.75
N ALA A 303 5.96 -4.49 14.27
CA ALA A 303 6.83 -3.46 13.67
C ALA A 303 8.30 -3.87 13.67
N LYS A 304 8.74 -4.61 14.70
CA LYS A 304 10.08 -5.18 14.79
C LYS A 304 10.32 -6.21 13.69
N ALA A 305 9.40 -7.16 13.51
CA ALA A 305 9.49 -8.15 12.44
C ALA A 305 9.53 -7.48 11.05
N LEU A 306 8.68 -6.48 10.83
CA LEU A 306 8.69 -5.69 9.60
C LEU A 306 10.04 -5.01 9.35
N HIS A 307 10.62 -4.40 10.38
CA HIS A 307 11.93 -3.77 10.31
C HIS A 307 13.04 -4.78 10.01
N GLU A 308 13.04 -5.95 10.66
CA GLU A 308 14.02 -7.03 10.43
C GLU A 308 13.94 -7.57 9.00
N ILE A 309 12.73 -7.79 8.47
CA ILE A 309 12.51 -8.20 7.09
C ILE A 309 13.12 -7.18 6.13
N MET A 310 12.72 -5.90 6.25
CA MET A 310 13.19 -4.83 5.37
C MET A 310 14.72 -4.63 5.45
N ARG A 311 15.29 -4.72 6.66
CA ARG A 311 16.73 -4.62 6.88
C ARG A 311 17.49 -5.83 6.34
N GLY A 312 16.86 -7.00 6.27
CA GLY A 312 17.42 -8.23 5.69
C GLY A 312 17.42 -8.27 4.15
N MET A 313 16.67 -7.38 3.49
CA MET A 313 16.60 -7.32 2.02
C MET A 313 17.90 -6.80 1.41
N THR A 314 18.26 -7.30 0.22
CA THR A 314 19.38 -6.76 -0.55
C THR A 314 19.11 -5.33 -1.05
N PRO A 315 20.13 -4.48 -1.25
CA PRO A 315 19.92 -3.12 -1.75
C PRO A 315 19.17 -3.02 -3.09
N GLY A 316 19.32 -4.01 -3.97
CA GLY A 316 18.60 -4.08 -5.25
C GLY A 316 17.11 -4.33 -5.05
N ASP A 317 16.76 -5.36 -4.27
CA ASP A 317 15.37 -5.73 -3.98
C ASP A 317 14.62 -4.63 -3.25
N ARG A 318 15.30 -3.85 -2.41
CA ARG A 318 14.65 -2.73 -1.70
C ARG A 318 14.13 -1.66 -2.66
N ARG A 319 14.84 -1.38 -3.75
CA ARG A 319 14.52 -0.25 -4.65
C ARG A 319 13.37 -0.55 -5.61
N THR A 320 13.17 -1.80 -5.97
CA THR A 320 12.15 -2.22 -6.94
C THR A 320 11.23 -3.25 -6.31
N TYR A 321 9.93 -2.93 -6.27
CA TYR A 321 8.94 -3.84 -5.71
C TYR A 321 8.55 -4.96 -6.69
N SER A 322 8.55 -6.19 -6.17
CA SER A 322 7.85 -7.35 -6.76
C SER A 322 7.07 -8.07 -5.65
N PRO A 323 5.80 -8.45 -5.89
CA PRO A 323 5.03 -9.29 -4.96
C PRO A 323 5.73 -10.62 -4.64
N GLU A 324 6.37 -11.24 -5.63
CA GLU A 324 7.07 -12.52 -5.50
C GLU A 324 8.27 -12.39 -4.57
N THR A 325 9.10 -11.36 -4.78
CA THR A 325 10.23 -11.03 -3.90
C THR A 325 9.76 -10.72 -2.48
N ALA A 326 8.69 -9.93 -2.33
CA ALA A 326 8.12 -9.62 -1.02
C ALA A 326 7.70 -10.89 -0.26
N GLU A 327 7.00 -11.80 -0.94
CA GLU A 327 6.60 -13.08 -0.37
C GLU A 327 7.79 -13.95 0.01
N GLN A 328 8.83 -14.03 -0.81
CA GLN A 328 10.04 -14.81 -0.49
C GLN A 328 10.70 -14.33 0.81
N TYR A 329 10.87 -13.01 0.98
CA TYR A 329 11.43 -12.46 2.22
C TYR A 329 10.51 -12.67 3.42
N TYR A 330 9.19 -12.57 3.21
CA TYR A 330 8.20 -12.90 4.23
C TYR A 330 8.34 -14.35 4.70
N LEU A 331 8.30 -15.31 3.77
CA LEU A 331 8.36 -16.74 4.09
C LEU A 331 9.69 -17.12 4.72
N ARG A 332 10.81 -16.62 4.18
CA ARG A 332 12.14 -16.84 4.77
C ARG A 332 12.22 -16.32 6.21
N TYR A 333 11.55 -15.21 6.52
CA TYR A 333 11.51 -14.70 7.88
C TYR A 333 10.68 -15.58 8.82
N MET A 334 9.56 -16.10 8.30
CA MET A 334 8.61 -16.96 9.03
C MET A 334 9.14 -18.38 9.22
N GLU A 335 10.01 -18.86 8.33
CA GLU A 335 10.72 -20.13 8.45
C GLU A 335 11.69 -20.06 9.65
N ASN A 336 11.29 -20.74 10.73
CA ASN A 336 12.12 -20.97 11.88
C ASN A 336 11.97 -22.44 12.26
N TYR A 337 12.89 -23.27 11.80
CA TYR A 337 12.78 -24.71 12.00
C TYR A 337 12.94 -25.06 13.49
N VAL A 338 12.02 -25.87 13.99
CA VAL A 338 12.06 -26.46 15.32
C VAL A 338 11.68 -27.93 15.16
N ASP A 339 12.39 -28.83 15.84
CA ASP A 339 11.96 -30.22 15.95
C ASP A 339 10.81 -30.30 16.97
N ASP A 340 9.62 -30.63 16.48
CA ASP A 340 8.37 -30.64 17.24
C ASP A 340 7.80 -32.05 17.45
N ALA A 341 8.53 -33.11 17.10
CA ALA A 341 8.04 -34.48 17.16
C ALA A 341 7.51 -34.86 18.56
N GLU A 342 8.25 -34.50 19.61
CA GLU A 342 7.85 -34.74 21.00
C GLU A 342 6.65 -33.89 21.43
N THR A 343 6.57 -32.64 20.96
CA THR A 343 5.41 -31.77 21.20
C THR A 343 4.15 -32.37 20.60
N VAL A 344 4.23 -32.82 19.34
CA VAL A 344 3.11 -33.40 18.61
C VAL A 344 2.65 -34.69 19.28
N ARG A 345 3.57 -35.53 19.76
CA ARG A 345 3.24 -36.74 20.53
C ARG A 345 2.45 -36.41 21.80
N LYS A 346 2.88 -35.42 22.59
CA LYS A 346 2.14 -34.97 23.79
C LYS A 346 0.76 -34.43 23.47
N LEU A 347 0.63 -33.69 22.37
CA LEU A 347 -0.67 -33.18 21.91
C LEU A 347 -1.58 -34.32 21.41
N ALA A 348 -1.04 -35.30 20.69
CA ALA A 348 -1.77 -36.50 20.27
C ALA A 348 -2.35 -37.27 21.46
N GLU A 349 -1.55 -37.47 22.52
CA GLU A 349 -2.01 -38.09 23.77
C GLU A 349 -3.12 -37.26 24.43
N ALA A 350 -2.96 -35.94 24.51
CA ALA A 350 -3.94 -35.05 25.13
C ALA A 350 -5.28 -34.97 24.35
N PHE A 351 -5.24 -35.10 23.03
CA PHE A 351 -6.41 -34.99 22.16
C PHE A 351 -7.10 -36.33 21.89
N SER A 352 -6.43 -37.45 22.14
CA SER A 352 -6.95 -38.79 21.89
C SER A 352 -8.28 -39.04 22.58
N GLY A 353 -9.25 -39.55 21.81
CA GLY A 353 -10.60 -39.89 22.30
C GLY A 353 -11.48 -38.71 22.72
N ARG A 354 -11.05 -37.46 22.52
CA ARG A 354 -11.81 -36.24 22.87
C ARG A 354 -12.52 -35.68 21.64
N ALA A 355 -13.72 -35.12 21.84
CA ALA A 355 -14.34 -34.28 20.82
C ALA A 355 -13.64 -32.92 20.80
N ILE A 356 -13.00 -32.55 19.67
CA ILE A 356 -12.28 -31.28 19.55
C ILE A 356 -13.18 -30.21 18.94
N LEU A 357 -13.30 -29.07 19.61
CA LEU A 357 -13.93 -27.86 19.09
C LEU A 357 -12.87 -26.79 18.80
N LEU A 358 -12.70 -26.46 17.53
CA LEU A 358 -11.90 -25.34 17.07
C LEU A 358 -12.75 -24.07 17.05
N LEU A 359 -12.39 -23.09 17.87
CA LEU A 359 -13.12 -21.84 18.02
C LEU A 359 -12.33 -20.71 17.36
N GLY A 360 -12.93 -20.09 16.34
CA GLY A 360 -12.45 -18.90 15.66
C GLY A 360 -13.11 -17.62 16.17
N PRO A 361 -12.49 -16.45 15.92
CA PRO A 361 -12.97 -15.18 16.45
C PRO A 361 -14.15 -14.56 15.68
N GLY A 362 -14.77 -15.28 14.74
CA GLY A 362 -15.87 -14.77 13.90
C GLY A 362 -17.11 -14.38 14.71
N ALA A 363 -17.83 -13.35 14.26
CA ALA A 363 -19.02 -12.83 14.95
C ALA A 363 -20.15 -13.87 15.12
N GLY A 364 -20.19 -14.91 14.27
CA GLY A 364 -21.15 -15.99 14.31
C GLY A 364 -21.16 -16.80 15.61
N ILE A 365 -20.07 -16.77 16.39
CA ILE A 365 -20.03 -17.44 17.71
C ILE A 365 -21.00 -16.80 18.70
N LEU A 366 -21.20 -15.47 18.63
CA LEU A 366 -22.15 -14.78 19.51
C LEU A 366 -23.58 -15.10 19.12
N ALA A 367 -23.88 -15.12 17.81
CA ALA A 367 -25.20 -15.46 17.29
C ALA A 367 -25.62 -16.91 17.59
N ARG A 368 -24.67 -17.81 17.89
CA ARG A 368 -24.91 -19.23 18.20
C ARG A 368 -24.33 -19.64 19.56
N ALA A 369 -24.18 -18.70 20.49
CA ALA A 369 -23.49 -18.94 21.76
C ALA A 369 -24.07 -20.11 22.56
N GLU A 370 -25.40 -20.18 22.71
CA GLU A 370 -26.06 -21.26 23.45
C GLU A 370 -25.85 -22.64 22.81
N LYS A 371 -25.87 -22.72 21.47
CA LYS A 371 -25.59 -23.97 20.74
C LYS A 371 -24.15 -24.44 20.99
N ILE A 372 -23.20 -23.51 20.98
CA ILE A 372 -21.79 -23.81 21.23
C ILE A 372 -21.59 -24.27 22.69
N ARG A 373 -22.18 -23.57 23.66
CA ARG A 373 -22.12 -23.95 25.08
C ARG A 373 -22.75 -25.30 25.37
N ALA A 374 -23.91 -25.59 24.78
CA ALA A 374 -24.57 -26.89 24.89
C ALA A 374 -23.65 -28.00 24.35
N PHE A 375 -23.06 -27.79 23.16
CA PHE A 375 -22.12 -28.74 22.57
C PHE A 375 -20.90 -29.00 23.47
N ILE A 376 -20.27 -27.95 24.02
CA ILE A 376 -19.13 -28.08 24.93
C ILE A 376 -19.50 -28.93 26.15
N ARG A 377 -20.66 -28.67 26.75
CA ARG A 377 -21.14 -29.37 27.94
C ARG A 377 -21.50 -30.83 27.67
N GLU A 378 -22.31 -31.08 26.64
CA GLU A 378 -22.84 -32.41 26.30
C GLU A 378 -21.77 -33.38 25.80
N ARG A 379 -20.81 -32.87 25.01
CA ARG A 379 -19.73 -33.69 24.46
C ARG A 379 -18.45 -33.66 25.29
N LYS A 380 -18.43 -32.88 26.39
CA LYS A 380 -17.22 -32.56 27.15
C LYS A 380 -16.05 -32.17 26.23
N ALA A 381 -16.40 -31.35 25.23
CA ALA A 381 -15.52 -31.04 24.12
C ALA A 381 -14.28 -30.28 24.62
N LEU A 382 -13.12 -30.62 24.07
CA LEU A 382 -11.88 -29.89 24.30
C LEU A 382 -11.85 -28.70 23.34
N VAL A 383 -11.77 -27.49 23.90
CA VAL A 383 -11.87 -26.23 23.16
C VAL A 383 -10.49 -25.69 22.84
N ILE A 384 -10.20 -25.53 21.55
CA ILE A 384 -8.99 -24.90 21.03
C ILE A 384 -9.37 -23.57 20.39
N SER A 385 -8.97 -22.46 21.00
CA SER A 385 -9.26 -21.11 20.50
C SER A 385 -8.16 -20.58 19.59
N LEU A 386 -8.51 -19.92 18.49
CA LEU A 386 -7.59 -19.47 17.44
C LEU A 386 -7.22 -17.99 17.53
N ASN A 387 -6.01 -17.68 18.01
CA ASN A 387 -5.50 -16.32 18.19
C ASN A 387 -6.37 -15.39 19.06
N PHE A 388 -7.27 -15.91 19.88
CA PHE A 388 -8.05 -15.12 20.84
C PHE A 388 -8.46 -15.97 22.04
N TYR A 389 -9.07 -15.33 23.04
CA TYR A 389 -9.73 -16.02 24.15
C TYR A 389 -11.10 -15.37 24.38
N SER A 390 -12.09 -16.18 24.76
CA SER A 390 -13.43 -15.71 25.11
C SER A 390 -13.84 -16.23 26.48
N ASP A 391 -14.13 -15.33 27.42
CA ASP A 391 -14.63 -15.69 28.76
C ASP A 391 -16.05 -16.32 28.69
N ILE A 392 -16.76 -16.15 27.57
CA ILE A 392 -18.10 -16.70 27.33
C ILE A 392 -18.07 -18.23 27.15
N PHE A 393 -17.02 -18.73 26.50
CA PHE A 393 -16.87 -20.14 26.11
C PHE A 393 -15.76 -20.87 26.88
N GLY A 394 -14.76 -20.13 27.38
CA GLY A 394 -13.53 -20.71 27.88
C GLY A 394 -12.68 -21.33 26.77
N ALA A 395 -11.48 -21.78 27.13
CA ALA A 395 -10.62 -22.56 26.24
C ALA A 395 -9.71 -23.46 27.07
N ASP A 396 -9.51 -24.70 26.64
CA ASP A 396 -8.49 -25.59 27.20
C ASP A 396 -7.11 -25.26 26.61
N TYR A 397 -7.11 -24.95 25.32
CA TYR A 397 -5.92 -24.55 24.56
C TYR A 397 -6.18 -23.27 23.75
N ILE A 398 -5.15 -22.43 23.63
CA ILE A 398 -5.08 -21.37 22.62
C ILE A 398 -4.03 -21.78 21.60
N PHE A 399 -4.45 -21.90 20.34
CA PHE A 399 -3.52 -22.00 19.22
C PHE A 399 -3.27 -20.62 18.63
N SER A 400 -2.01 -20.23 18.51
CA SER A 400 -1.64 -18.95 17.90
C SER A 400 -0.50 -19.08 16.90
N SER A 401 -0.68 -18.45 15.75
CA SER A 401 0.34 -18.30 14.71
C SER A 401 0.61 -16.84 14.33
N ASN A 402 -0.08 -15.91 14.99
CA ASN A 402 -0.02 -14.48 14.75
C ASN A 402 0.54 -13.76 15.98
N MET A 403 1.77 -13.25 15.85
CA MET A 403 2.47 -12.61 16.97
C MET A 403 1.75 -11.37 17.49
N ARG A 404 1.15 -10.56 16.61
CA ARG A 404 0.40 -9.35 17.04
C ARG A 404 -0.77 -9.68 17.97
N ARG A 405 -1.48 -10.78 17.69
CA ARG A 405 -2.58 -11.25 18.54
C ARG A 405 -2.05 -11.93 19.81
N TYR A 406 -0.96 -12.70 19.68
CA TYR A 406 -0.37 -13.43 20.80
C TYR A 406 0.17 -12.52 21.91
N VAL A 407 0.67 -11.32 21.59
CA VAL A 407 1.13 -10.33 22.60
C VAL A 407 0.09 -10.10 23.70
N HIS A 408 -1.19 -10.04 23.35
CA HIS A 408 -2.29 -9.82 24.30
C HIS A 408 -2.72 -11.10 25.06
N LEU A 409 -2.19 -12.27 24.67
CA LEU A 409 -2.56 -13.58 25.21
C LEU A 409 -1.47 -14.19 26.09
N GLN A 410 -0.20 -13.76 25.96
CA GLN A 410 0.94 -14.38 26.65
C GLN A 410 0.77 -14.39 28.17
N GLY A 411 0.25 -13.29 28.74
CA GLY A 411 0.07 -13.13 30.19
C GLY A 411 -1.17 -13.83 30.77
N ARG A 412 -1.97 -14.52 29.95
CA ARG A 412 -3.18 -15.20 30.44
C ARG A 412 -2.80 -16.54 31.07
N GLU A 413 -3.09 -16.70 32.35
CA GLU A 413 -2.92 -17.94 33.10
C GLU A 413 -4.16 -18.84 33.00
N GLY A 414 -4.03 -20.11 33.36
CA GLY A 414 -5.14 -21.07 33.39
C GLY A 414 -5.56 -21.65 32.03
N VAL A 415 -4.83 -21.36 30.96
CA VAL A 415 -5.06 -21.93 29.61
C VAL A 415 -3.73 -22.29 28.97
N ARG A 416 -3.66 -23.47 28.35
CA ARG A 416 -2.44 -23.94 27.67
C ARG A 416 -2.29 -23.25 26.33
N LYS A 417 -1.08 -22.87 25.93
CA LYS A 417 -0.83 -22.14 24.69
C LYS A 417 0.06 -22.96 23.75
N ILE A 418 -0.42 -23.15 22.53
CA ILE A 418 0.28 -23.78 21.42
C ILE A 418 0.66 -22.66 20.45
N VAL A 419 1.95 -22.48 20.23
CA VAL A 419 2.50 -21.46 19.33
C VAL A 419 3.24 -22.09 18.18
N THR A 420 3.29 -21.40 17.04
CA THR A 420 4.10 -21.81 15.89
C THR A 420 5.45 -21.10 15.89
N SER A 421 6.48 -21.78 15.41
CA SER A 421 7.89 -21.35 15.51
C SER A 421 8.23 -20.04 14.79
N ASN A 422 7.40 -19.57 13.86
CA ASN A 422 7.53 -18.25 13.22
C ASN A 422 7.36 -17.09 14.23
N MET A 423 6.71 -17.32 15.36
CA MET A 423 6.52 -16.32 16.40
C MET A 423 7.76 -16.23 17.31
N LYS A 424 8.84 -15.67 16.79
CA LYS A 424 10.16 -15.57 17.46
C LYS A 424 10.14 -14.84 18.80
N GLU A 425 9.14 -13.98 19.01
CA GLU A 425 8.96 -13.18 20.22
C GLU A 425 7.99 -13.82 21.22
N ALA A 426 7.46 -15.01 20.91
CA ALA A 426 6.50 -15.70 21.76
C ALA A 426 7.15 -16.11 23.08
N ALA A 427 6.49 -15.76 24.18
CA ALA A 427 6.84 -16.20 25.53
C ALA A 427 5.59 -16.74 26.25
N GLY A 428 5.79 -17.41 27.39
CA GLY A 428 4.69 -17.90 28.23
C GLY A 428 3.78 -18.93 27.56
N TYR A 429 4.34 -19.72 26.63
CA TYR A 429 3.67 -20.82 25.94
C TYR A 429 4.02 -22.18 26.53
N ASP A 430 3.17 -23.18 26.30
CA ASP A 430 3.34 -24.55 26.79
C ASP A 430 3.91 -25.47 25.70
N PHE A 431 3.51 -25.23 24.44
CA PHE A 431 3.88 -26.07 23.30
C PHE A 431 4.29 -25.20 22.12
N MET A 432 5.38 -25.60 21.46
CA MET A 432 5.80 -25.00 20.19
C MET A 432 5.81 -26.05 19.10
N ILE A 433 5.21 -25.71 17.95
CA ILE A 433 5.20 -26.54 16.76
C ILE A 433 5.90 -25.84 15.59
N ASN A 434 6.42 -26.62 14.65
CA ASN A 434 7.11 -26.12 13.49
C ASN A 434 6.14 -25.43 12.52
N PHE A 435 6.38 -24.16 12.24
CA PHE A 435 5.58 -23.39 11.28
C PHE A 435 5.58 -24.04 9.89
N SER A 436 6.75 -24.46 9.41
CA SER A 436 6.91 -24.95 8.03
C SER A 436 6.17 -26.27 7.78
N THR A 437 6.12 -27.16 8.78
CA THR A 437 5.39 -28.44 8.69
C THR A 437 3.88 -28.22 8.55
N TYR A 438 3.32 -27.26 9.29
CA TYR A 438 1.87 -27.07 9.40
C TYR A 438 1.32 -25.90 8.60
N ARG A 439 2.17 -25.22 7.84
CA ARG A 439 1.83 -24.10 6.97
C ARG A 439 0.57 -24.40 6.17
N ALA A 440 -0.30 -23.40 6.09
CA ALA A 440 -1.52 -23.49 5.34
C ALA A 440 -1.26 -23.36 3.84
N GLY A 441 -1.28 -24.48 3.12
CA GLY A 441 -1.46 -24.56 1.66
C GLY A 441 -0.70 -23.52 0.80
N PRO A 442 -1.35 -22.93 -0.23
CA PRO A 442 -0.73 -21.97 -1.15
C PRO A 442 -0.12 -20.75 -0.44
N GLN A 443 0.79 -20.06 -1.13
CA GLN A 443 1.54 -18.93 -0.57
C GLN A 443 0.66 -17.88 0.12
N GLU A 444 -0.49 -17.54 -0.46
CA GLU A 444 -1.39 -16.47 0.00
C GLU A 444 -2.02 -16.70 1.40
N ILE A 445 -2.07 -17.94 1.90
CA ILE A 445 -2.71 -18.27 3.19
C ILE A 445 -1.77 -18.98 4.16
N ALA A 446 -0.46 -18.98 3.89
CA ALA A 446 0.57 -19.72 4.62
C ALA A 446 0.46 -19.68 6.16
N ASP A 447 0.04 -18.54 6.69
CA ASP A 447 -0.04 -18.20 8.11
C ASP A 447 -1.45 -18.31 8.73
N ASN A 448 -2.43 -18.85 7.97
CA ASN A 448 -3.80 -18.97 8.43
C ASN A 448 -3.92 -19.93 9.62
N ALA A 449 -4.23 -19.39 10.80
CA ALA A 449 -4.26 -20.15 12.04
C ALA A 449 -5.26 -21.32 12.04
N ALA A 450 -6.41 -21.21 11.36
CA ALA A 450 -7.40 -22.28 11.34
C ALA A 450 -6.89 -23.48 10.56
N VAL A 451 -6.38 -23.26 9.35
CA VAL A 451 -5.81 -24.32 8.50
C VAL A 451 -4.56 -24.91 9.17
N MET A 452 -3.71 -24.09 9.77
CA MET A 452 -2.52 -24.57 10.50
C MET A 452 -2.88 -25.43 11.71
N ALA A 453 -3.87 -25.02 12.51
CA ALA A 453 -4.35 -25.81 13.64
C ALA A 453 -4.93 -27.16 13.17
N LEU A 454 -5.67 -27.17 12.06
CA LEU A 454 -6.21 -28.41 11.48
C LEU A 454 -5.09 -29.35 10.97
N ASN A 455 -4.07 -28.82 10.28
CA ASN A 455 -2.90 -29.61 9.88
C ASN A 455 -2.18 -30.23 11.09
N MET A 456 -2.02 -29.47 12.17
CA MET A 456 -1.43 -29.98 13.42
C MET A 456 -2.31 -31.05 14.07
N LEU A 457 -3.63 -30.86 14.11
CA LEU A 457 -4.58 -31.83 14.64
C LEU A 457 -4.57 -33.13 13.81
N GLU A 458 -4.48 -33.03 12.48
CA GLU A 458 -4.33 -34.20 11.60
C GLU A 458 -3.07 -35.00 11.94
N ALA A 459 -1.94 -34.31 12.09
CA ALA A 459 -0.66 -34.93 12.47
C ALA A 459 -0.68 -35.53 13.89
N ALA A 460 -1.46 -34.93 14.80
CA ALA A 460 -1.74 -35.48 16.13
C ALA A 460 -2.75 -36.66 16.11
N GLY A 461 -3.19 -37.11 14.94
CA GLY A 461 -4.08 -38.26 14.77
C GLY A 461 -5.57 -37.96 14.91
N VAL A 462 -5.97 -36.69 15.01
CA VAL A 462 -7.37 -36.29 15.14
C VAL A 462 -8.07 -36.42 13.79
N ARG A 463 -9.11 -37.26 13.74
CA ARG A 463 -9.88 -37.55 12.51
C ARG A 463 -11.19 -36.78 12.39
N ARG A 464 -11.66 -36.16 13.47
CA ARG A 464 -12.89 -35.36 13.49
C ARG A 464 -12.70 -34.10 14.31
N VAL A 465 -13.10 -32.96 13.74
CA VAL A 465 -13.05 -31.65 14.39
C VAL A 465 -14.37 -30.92 14.15
N TYR A 466 -14.85 -30.26 15.20
CA TYR A 466 -15.98 -29.33 15.10
C TYR A 466 -15.43 -27.91 15.04
N ALA A 467 -15.95 -27.07 14.16
CA ALA A 467 -15.49 -25.69 13.97
C ALA A 467 -16.61 -24.69 14.25
N ALA A 468 -16.30 -23.61 14.95
CA ALA A 468 -17.22 -22.48 15.17
C ALA A 468 -16.45 -21.16 15.01
N GLY A 469 -17.10 -20.12 14.48
CA GLY A 469 -16.47 -18.80 14.32
C GLY A 469 -15.44 -18.70 13.20
N LEU A 470 -15.47 -19.63 12.25
CA LEU A 470 -14.71 -19.60 11.01
C LEU A 470 -15.60 -19.06 9.87
N ASP A 471 -16.13 -17.87 10.06
CA ASP A 471 -17.26 -17.38 9.26
C ASP A 471 -16.87 -16.96 7.83
N GLY A 472 -15.60 -16.64 7.60
CA GLY A 472 -15.09 -16.07 6.34
C GLY A 472 -15.00 -14.55 6.37
N TYR A 473 -14.13 -13.98 5.52
CA TYR A 473 -13.95 -12.52 5.43
C TYR A 473 -15.03 -11.91 4.53
N ARG A 474 -15.85 -10.98 5.03
CA ARG A 474 -16.83 -10.23 4.24
C ARG A 474 -16.31 -8.81 3.95
N ARG A 475 -16.65 -8.27 2.77
CA ARG A 475 -16.37 -6.86 2.42
C ARG A 475 -17.23 -5.92 3.28
N GLU A 476 -16.69 -4.71 3.50
CA GLU A 476 -17.23 -3.47 4.09
C GLU A 476 -18.57 -3.54 4.88
N GLY A 477 -18.57 -3.02 6.12
CA GLY A 477 -19.77 -2.80 6.94
C GLY A 477 -20.29 -4.03 7.70
N ALA A 478 -19.66 -5.20 7.52
CA ALA A 478 -19.97 -6.41 8.27
C ALA A 478 -18.98 -6.63 9.42
N VAL A 479 -19.51 -6.90 10.62
CA VAL A 479 -18.72 -7.29 11.80
C VAL A 479 -18.09 -8.66 11.53
N ASN A 480 -16.83 -8.67 11.09
CA ASN A 480 -16.10 -9.90 10.76
C ASN A 480 -15.62 -10.66 12.02
N TYR A 481 -15.50 -9.96 13.15
CA TYR A 481 -14.98 -10.51 14.40
C TYR A 481 -15.92 -10.24 15.58
N CYS A 482 -15.89 -11.09 16.59
CA CYS A 482 -16.69 -10.96 17.82
C CYS A 482 -16.29 -9.78 18.74
N SER A 483 -15.20 -9.07 18.42
CA SER A 483 -14.73 -7.89 19.15
C SER A 483 -14.20 -6.86 18.15
N GLU A 484 -14.56 -5.58 18.34
CA GLU A 484 -14.09 -4.45 17.54
C GLU A 484 -12.56 -4.29 17.60
N ALA A 485 -11.91 -4.71 18.69
CA ALA A 485 -10.46 -4.68 18.84
C ALA A 485 -9.71 -5.64 17.89
N LEU A 486 -10.44 -6.52 17.18
CA LEU A 486 -9.90 -7.46 16.20
C LEU A 486 -10.09 -6.99 14.76
N ASP A 487 -10.88 -5.93 14.53
CA ASP A 487 -11.18 -5.42 13.21
C ASP A 487 -10.09 -4.45 12.75
N PHE A 488 -9.40 -4.82 11.67
CA PHE A 488 -8.41 -3.95 11.05
C PHE A 488 -8.79 -3.80 9.59
N HIS A 489 -9.23 -2.58 9.25
CA HIS A 489 -9.48 -2.17 7.88
C HIS A 489 -8.22 -2.37 7.06
N PHE A 490 -8.36 -3.20 6.02
CA PHE A 490 -7.70 -3.23 4.71
C PHE A 490 -7.72 -4.68 4.21
N SER A 491 -8.56 -4.99 3.21
CA SER A 491 -8.03 -5.46 1.93
C SER A 491 -9.10 -5.55 0.83
N ASP A 492 -8.68 -5.21 -0.38
CA ASP A 492 -9.32 -5.58 -1.64
C ASP A 492 -9.18 -7.09 -1.95
N SER A 493 -8.69 -7.91 -1.02
CA SER A 493 -8.27 -9.32 -1.22
C SER A 493 -9.10 -10.36 -0.46
N CYS A 494 -10.17 -9.98 0.24
CA CYS A 494 -11.02 -10.91 1.02
C CYS A 494 -11.50 -12.12 0.19
N GLU A 495 -11.90 -11.90 -1.07
CA GLU A 495 -12.39 -12.97 -1.93
C GLU A 495 -11.31 -14.01 -2.30
N ARG A 496 -10.09 -13.56 -2.65
CA ARG A 496 -8.98 -14.48 -2.94
C ARG A 496 -8.62 -15.30 -1.71
N ARG A 497 -8.57 -14.66 -0.54
CA ARG A 497 -8.28 -15.35 0.74
C ARG A 497 -9.36 -16.36 1.08
N ASN A 498 -10.63 -16.00 0.94
CA ASN A 498 -11.73 -16.94 1.17
C ASN A 498 -11.60 -18.16 0.26
N LYS A 499 -11.41 -17.97 -1.05
CA LYS A 499 -11.24 -19.07 -2.01
C LYS A 499 -10.06 -19.98 -1.67
N ALA A 500 -8.92 -19.40 -1.29
CA ALA A 500 -7.74 -20.17 -0.91
C ALA A 500 -7.99 -20.99 0.37
N ILE A 501 -8.64 -20.41 1.38
CA ILE A 501 -9.00 -21.11 2.63
C ILE A 501 -10.03 -22.21 2.35
N SER A 502 -11.08 -21.94 1.57
CA SER A 502 -12.09 -22.92 1.17
C SER A 502 -11.44 -24.15 0.51
N ARG A 503 -10.50 -23.93 -0.42
CA ARG A 503 -9.74 -25.00 -1.08
C ARG A 503 -8.90 -25.81 -0.08
N ALA A 504 -8.18 -25.14 0.82
CA ALA A 504 -7.35 -25.82 1.82
C ALA A 504 -8.21 -26.66 2.80
N LEU A 505 -9.35 -26.13 3.24
CA LEU A 505 -10.29 -26.84 4.09
C LEU A 505 -10.95 -28.03 3.37
N HIS A 506 -11.24 -27.90 2.07
CA HIS A 506 -11.75 -29.00 1.26
C HIS A 506 -10.73 -30.15 1.13
N GLU A 507 -9.46 -29.84 0.86
CA GLU A 507 -8.39 -30.86 0.80
C GLU A 507 -8.14 -31.53 2.16
N LEU A 508 -8.26 -30.78 3.26
CA LEU A 508 -8.25 -31.34 4.61
C LEU A 508 -9.49 -32.22 4.89
N GLY A 509 -10.65 -31.82 4.38
CA GLY A 509 -11.91 -32.55 4.48
C GLY A 509 -11.88 -33.97 3.91
N LYS A 510 -10.98 -34.23 2.94
CA LYS A 510 -10.74 -35.58 2.40
C LYS A 510 -10.07 -36.53 3.39
N ARG A 511 -9.39 -35.99 4.41
CA ARG A 511 -8.57 -36.74 5.38
C ARG A 511 -9.10 -36.63 6.82
N MET A 512 -9.97 -35.65 7.07
CA MET A 512 -10.54 -35.30 8.37
C MET A 512 -12.03 -34.88 8.24
N ASP A 513 -12.90 -35.37 9.12
CA ASP A 513 -14.31 -34.95 9.22
C ASP A 513 -14.41 -33.60 9.93
N ILE A 514 -14.56 -32.51 9.17
CA ILE A 514 -14.69 -31.13 9.66
C ILE A 514 -16.17 -30.72 9.65
N ARG A 515 -16.73 -30.39 10.83
CA ARG A 515 -18.16 -30.01 10.95
C ARG A 515 -18.34 -28.62 11.54
N PHE A 516 -19.03 -27.73 10.82
CA PHE A 516 -19.27 -26.37 11.30
C PHE A 516 -20.51 -26.29 12.21
N LEU A 517 -20.37 -25.59 13.34
CA LEU A 517 -21.45 -25.28 14.26
C LEU A 517 -22.08 -23.90 13.99
N THR A 518 -21.31 -23.00 13.35
CA THR A 518 -21.74 -21.69 12.85
C THR A 518 -21.71 -21.65 11.32
N PRO A 519 -22.54 -20.84 10.65
CA PRO A 519 -22.47 -20.70 9.20
C PRO A 519 -21.09 -20.22 8.74
N SER A 520 -20.51 -20.87 7.73
CA SER A 520 -19.20 -20.50 7.19
C SER A 520 -19.27 -20.28 5.68
N LEU A 521 -18.63 -19.21 5.18
CA LEU A 521 -18.47 -19.01 3.74
C LEU A 521 -17.63 -20.13 3.08
N TYR A 522 -16.80 -20.81 3.87
CA TYR A 522 -15.94 -21.89 3.37
C TYR A 522 -16.72 -23.17 3.04
N GLU A 523 -17.96 -23.31 3.52
CA GLU A 523 -18.83 -24.45 3.18
C GLU A 523 -19.44 -24.34 1.77
N LYS A 524 -19.71 -23.11 1.29
CA LYS A 524 -20.48 -22.87 0.05
C LYS A 524 -19.65 -22.95 -1.23
N GLU A 525 -18.36 -22.65 -1.18
CA GLU A 525 -17.49 -22.64 -2.37
C GLU A 525 -16.95 -24.02 -2.76
N ALA A 526 -17.08 -25.04 -1.89
CA ALA A 526 -16.68 -26.42 -2.20
C ALA A 526 -17.62 -27.11 -3.22
N SER A 527 -18.80 -26.53 -3.48
CA SER A 527 -19.85 -27.13 -4.31
C SER A 527 -19.82 -26.73 -5.79
N ILE A 528 -18.90 -25.86 -6.22
CA ILE A 528 -18.94 -25.24 -7.56
C ILE A 528 -18.13 -26.03 -8.61
N HIS A 529 -17.37 -27.07 -8.24
CA HIS A 529 -16.63 -27.93 -9.17
C HIS A 529 -16.94 -29.42 -8.95
N GLY A 530 -18.21 -29.76 -8.78
CA GLY A 530 -18.74 -31.12 -8.92
C GLY A 530 -19.28 -31.35 -10.32
#